data_AF-A0A0U5J8R8-F1
#
_entry.id   AF-A0A0U5J8R8-F1
#
_cell.length_a   1.000
_cell.length_b   1.000
_cell.length_c   1.000
_cell.angle_alpha   90.00
_cell.angle_beta   90.00
_cell.angle_gamma   90.00
#
_symmetry.space_group_name_H-M   'P 1'
#
loop_
_entity.id
_entity.type
_entity.pdbx_description
1 polymer ?
#
loop_
_entity_poly.entity_id
_entity_poly.type
_entity_poly.pdbx_seq_one_letter_code
_entity_poly.pdbx_strand_id
1 'polypeptide(L)'
;MVKPVLNLTQYIEEGVMTPSLAVVIQDFHQSYLQAAKNSCSYEKAHQLFNQLFELVIQQIDNPYRFEIFHTSIRKPFDYYQFGLDFIRPLIDFSVSKIFGFESVEQIIKQLEKGENVILLANHQTEPDPQIISLLLENINESLASQMIFVAGHRVVSDPLAIPMSMGRNLLCIYSKKHIAHPPEKKAEKVSHNQRTMKKMSELLSAGGRCIYVAPSGGRDRQNSEGQIDISQFDPQSLEMFWLMAKHADHPTHFYPLSLKTYDLMPPPRQVEKELGEKRLAHFTPVHLAFGPEIDMDNFPGSENLDKKSKRNKRAEYIWEIVHQNYQLFTALDTPQKAPIFELREKARSSITGPCFA
;
A
#
# COMPACT_ATOMS: atom_id res chain seq x y z
N MET A 1 32.07 15.10 -7.55
CA MET A 1 32.11 14.42 -6.25
C MET A 1 30.75 14.57 -5.62
N VAL A 2 30.04 13.46 -5.46
CA VAL A 2 28.75 13.41 -4.78
C VAL A 2 29.02 13.56 -3.29
N LYS A 3 28.39 14.54 -2.63
CA LYS A 3 28.46 14.66 -1.16
C LYS A 3 27.89 13.37 -0.55
N PRO A 4 28.52 12.78 0.48
CA PRO A 4 27.98 11.60 1.13
C PRO A 4 26.55 11.88 1.62
N VAL A 5 25.74 10.81 1.78
CA VAL A 5 24.59 10.84 2.69
C VAL A 5 25.05 11.54 3.95
N LEU A 6 24.28 12.54 4.38
CA LEU A 6 24.46 13.31 5.60
C LEU A 6 25.25 12.54 6.66
N ASN A 7 26.33 13.15 7.16
CA ASN A 7 27.37 12.57 8.01
C ASN A 7 26.76 11.71 9.15
N LEU A 8 26.48 10.44 8.88
CA LEU A 8 25.76 9.56 9.82
C LEU A 8 26.55 9.43 11.13
N THR A 9 27.88 9.44 11.02
CA THR A 9 28.81 9.45 12.15
C THR A 9 28.55 10.64 13.07
N GLN A 10 28.37 11.84 12.53
CA GLN A 10 28.05 13.03 13.33
C GLN A 10 26.73 12.88 14.08
N TYR A 11 25.67 12.38 13.42
CA TYR A 11 24.38 12.17 14.10
C TYR A 11 24.42 11.08 15.19
N ILE A 12 25.34 10.12 15.07
CA ILE A 12 25.62 9.14 16.14
C ILE A 12 26.37 9.82 17.29
N GLU A 13 27.42 10.59 17.00
CA GLU A 13 28.23 11.30 18.00
C GLU A 13 27.41 12.33 18.79
N GLU A 14 26.47 13.00 18.13
CA GLU A 14 25.52 13.94 18.76
C GLU A 14 24.39 13.24 19.52
N GLY A 15 24.30 11.91 19.47
CA GLY A 15 23.27 11.12 20.15
C GLY A 15 21.87 11.22 19.55
N VAL A 16 21.74 11.82 18.36
CA VAL A 16 20.46 11.94 17.63
C VAL A 16 20.03 10.58 17.06
N MET A 17 20.97 9.75 16.63
CA MET A 17 20.70 8.49 15.94
C MET A 17 21.42 7.32 16.59
N THR A 18 20.75 6.16 16.69
CA THR A 18 21.39 4.93 17.13
C THR A 18 22.30 4.35 16.02
N PRO A 19 23.38 3.64 16.36
CA PRO A 19 24.20 2.94 15.36
C PRO A 19 23.41 1.95 14.51
N SER A 20 22.40 1.29 15.11
CA SER A 20 21.52 0.37 14.38
C SER A 20 20.69 1.07 13.30
N LEU A 21 20.12 2.24 13.61
CA LEU A 21 19.35 3.02 12.65
C LEU A 21 20.25 3.58 11.53
N ALA A 22 21.47 3.99 11.85
CA ALA A 22 22.43 4.44 10.85
C ALA A 22 22.78 3.34 9.83
N VAL A 23 22.97 2.09 10.27
CA VAL A 23 23.17 0.94 9.37
C VAL A 23 21.96 0.72 8.47
N VAL A 24 20.74 0.78 9.02
CA VAL A 24 19.51 0.63 8.23
C VAL A 24 19.40 1.72 7.16
N ILE A 25 19.71 2.97 7.51
CA ILE A 25 19.68 4.09 6.56
C ILE A 25 20.75 3.92 5.48
N GLN A 26 21.95 3.47 5.84
CA GLN A 26 23.02 3.23 4.89
C GLN A 26 22.68 2.12 3.89
N ASP A 27 22.17 0.98 4.38
CA ASP A 27 21.71 -0.14 3.55
C ASP A 27 20.56 0.32 2.62
N PHE A 28 19.61 1.09 3.16
CA PHE A 28 18.48 1.59 2.38
C PHE A 28 18.94 2.57 1.31
N HIS A 29 19.86 3.48 1.63
CA HIS A 29 20.43 4.41 0.66
C HIS A 29 21.12 3.67 -0.49
N GLN A 30 21.98 2.71 -0.17
CA GLN A 30 22.72 1.96 -1.19
C GLN A 30 21.78 1.17 -2.11
N SER A 31 20.81 0.46 -1.53
CA SER A 31 19.81 -0.29 -2.32
C SER A 31 18.91 0.63 -3.14
N TYR A 32 18.47 1.76 -2.58
CA TYR A 32 17.66 2.78 -3.28
C TYR A 32 18.38 3.35 -4.50
N LEU A 33 19.63 3.80 -4.33
CA LEU A 33 20.42 4.31 -5.44
C LEU A 33 20.66 3.23 -6.50
N GLN A 34 20.89 1.98 -6.08
CA GLN A 34 21.10 0.89 -7.03
C GLN A 34 19.83 0.58 -7.84
N ALA A 35 18.66 0.58 -7.20
CA ALA A 35 17.38 0.39 -7.87
C ALA A 35 17.04 1.55 -8.82
N ALA A 36 17.12 2.79 -8.33
CA ALA A 36 16.71 3.99 -9.04
C ALA A 36 17.55 4.28 -10.31
N LYS A 37 18.77 3.74 -10.43
CA LYS A 37 19.60 3.84 -11.65
C LYS A 37 18.90 3.40 -12.93
N ASN A 38 17.89 2.53 -12.83
CA ASN A 38 17.15 2.01 -13.98
C ASN A 38 16.11 3.01 -14.54
N SER A 39 15.79 4.08 -13.80
CA SER A 39 14.65 4.96 -14.12
C SER A 39 14.93 6.45 -13.97
N CYS A 40 15.97 6.85 -13.22
CA CYS A 40 16.35 8.25 -13.08
C CYS A 40 17.87 8.43 -12.90
N SER A 41 18.33 9.69 -12.97
CA SER A 41 19.75 10.00 -12.77
C SER A 41 20.17 9.76 -11.32
N TYR A 42 21.44 9.45 -11.13
CA TYR A 42 22.03 9.28 -9.82
C TYR A 42 21.81 10.52 -8.93
N GLU A 43 21.97 11.73 -9.49
CA GLU A 43 21.79 12.98 -8.76
C GLU A 43 20.36 13.14 -8.26
N LYS A 44 19.36 12.81 -9.09
CA LYS A 44 17.95 12.89 -8.70
C LYS A 44 17.62 11.88 -7.59
N ALA A 45 18.08 10.63 -7.73
CA ALA A 45 17.90 9.60 -6.71
C ALA A 45 18.53 10.01 -5.37
N HIS A 46 19.76 10.54 -5.42
CA HIS A 46 20.47 11.00 -4.23
C HIS A 46 19.79 12.22 -3.58
N GLN A 47 19.25 13.15 -4.36
CA GLN A 47 18.46 14.28 -3.85
C GLN A 47 17.19 13.81 -3.13
N LEU A 48 16.45 12.87 -3.72
CA LEU A 48 15.24 12.30 -3.11
C LEU A 48 15.55 11.61 -1.78
N PHE A 49 16.64 10.84 -1.73
CA PHE A 49 17.04 10.17 -0.50
C PHE A 49 17.55 11.13 0.58
N ASN A 50 18.32 12.16 0.21
CA ASN A 50 18.71 13.20 1.15
C ASN A 50 17.49 13.93 1.71
N GLN A 51 16.49 14.23 0.88
CA GLN A 51 15.24 14.83 1.33
C GLN A 51 14.49 13.91 2.31
N LEU A 52 14.43 12.60 2.05
CA LEU A 52 13.86 11.64 3.00
C LEU A 52 14.62 11.71 4.33
N PHE A 53 15.95 11.64 4.28
CA PHE A 53 16.78 11.64 5.48
C PHE A 53 16.59 12.91 6.32
N GLU A 54 16.56 14.09 5.70
CA GLU A 54 16.26 15.35 6.41
C GLU A 54 14.91 15.30 7.13
N LEU A 55 13.88 14.75 6.47
CA LEU A 55 12.57 14.55 7.09
C LEU A 55 12.62 13.53 8.23
N VAL A 56 13.41 12.45 8.09
CA VAL A 56 13.60 11.47 9.17
C VAL A 56 14.26 12.12 10.40
N ILE A 57 15.31 12.92 10.21
CA ILE A 57 15.95 13.65 11.31
C ILE A 57 14.95 14.56 12.02
N GLN A 58 14.10 15.27 11.27
CA GLN A 58 13.02 16.07 11.86
C GLN A 58 12.03 15.22 12.65
N GLN A 59 11.72 14.00 12.20
CA GLN A 59 10.83 13.09 12.93
C GLN A 59 11.46 12.48 14.18
N ILE A 60 12.79 12.34 14.23
CA ILE A 60 13.50 11.90 15.43
C ILE A 60 13.45 12.99 16.50
N ASP A 61 13.69 14.25 16.11
CA ASP A 61 13.68 15.40 17.02
C ASP A 61 12.26 15.79 17.47
N ASN A 62 11.31 15.84 16.52
CA ASN A 62 9.92 16.20 16.78
C ASN A 62 8.95 15.26 16.03
N PRO A 63 8.63 14.08 16.61
CA PRO A 63 7.75 13.10 15.97
C PRO A 63 6.35 13.63 15.71
N TYR A 64 5.89 13.52 14.46
CA TYR A 64 4.52 13.85 14.10
C TYR A 64 3.53 12.90 14.78
N ARG A 65 2.47 13.46 15.39
CA ARG A 65 1.42 12.70 16.04
C ARG A 65 0.24 12.52 15.11
N PHE A 66 0.00 11.29 14.69
CA PHE A 66 -1.15 10.95 13.86
C PHE A 66 -2.43 10.91 14.70
N GLU A 67 -3.45 11.63 14.23
CA GLU A 67 -4.82 11.54 14.74
C GLU A 67 -5.49 10.21 14.31
N ILE A 68 -6.65 9.90 14.89
CA ILE A 68 -7.45 8.72 14.50
C ILE A 68 -7.80 8.71 13.01
N PHE A 69 -8.00 9.90 12.43
CA PHE A 69 -8.12 10.12 11.00
C PHE A 69 -7.16 11.24 10.61
N HIS A 70 -6.16 10.89 9.82
CA HIS A 70 -5.14 11.80 9.30
C HIS A 70 -5.47 12.15 7.85
N THR A 71 -5.39 13.43 7.50
CA THR A 71 -5.54 13.90 6.12
C THR A 71 -4.16 14.22 5.56
N SER A 72 -3.92 13.87 4.30
CA SER A 72 -2.64 14.11 3.63
C SER A 72 -2.19 15.57 3.75
N ILE A 73 -0.92 15.77 4.13
CA ILE A 73 -0.32 17.09 4.26
C ILE A 73 0.29 17.50 2.91
N ARG A 74 -0.26 18.56 2.34
CA ARG A 74 0.15 19.11 1.03
C ARG A 74 0.92 20.43 1.12
N LYS A 75 0.91 21.08 2.29
CA LYS A 75 1.56 22.38 2.56
C LYS A 75 2.06 22.45 4.01
N PRO A 76 3.16 23.19 4.30
CA PRO A 76 4.01 23.92 3.35
C PRO A 76 4.90 23.00 2.49
N PHE A 77 5.10 21.77 2.94
CA PHE A 77 5.76 20.70 2.18
C PHE A 77 4.69 19.71 1.69
N ASP A 78 4.81 19.27 0.43
CA ASP A 78 3.90 18.30 -0.16
C ASP A 78 4.39 16.88 0.08
N TYR A 79 3.99 16.30 1.22
CA TYR A 79 4.36 14.92 1.59
C TYR A 79 3.74 13.88 0.66
N TYR A 80 2.58 14.18 0.06
CA TYR A 80 1.96 13.27 -0.91
C TYR A 80 2.83 13.16 -2.16
N GLN A 81 3.16 14.30 -2.77
CA GLN A 81 3.98 14.32 -3.99
C GLN A 81 5.38 13.79 -3.72
N PHE A 82 5.99 14.18 -2.60
CA PHE A 82 7.29 13.62 -2.20
C PHE A 82 7.24 12.09 -2.10
N GLY A 83 6.19 11.53 -1.49
CA GLY A 83 6.03 10.09 -1.38
C GLY A 83 5.89 9.39 -2.74
N LEU A 84 5.20 10.02 -3.71
CA LEU A 84 5.13 9.51 -5.08
C LEU A 84 6.50 9.58 -5.77
N ASP A 85 7.15 10.73 -5.71
CA ASP A 85 8.45 10.98 -6.35
C ASP A 85 9.55 10.08 -5.81
N PHE A 86 9.48 9.73 -4.51
CA PHE A 86 10.44 8.84 -3.88
C PHE A 86 10.27 7.39 -4.34
N ILE A 87 9.03 6.92 -4.52
CA ILE A 87 8.72 5.53 -4.91
C ILE A 87 8.77 5.32 -6.42
N ARG A 88 8.42 6.34 -7.23
CA ARG A 88 8.36 6.25 -8.69
C ARG A 88 9.63 5.66 -9.33
N PRO A 89 10.87 6.01 -8.92
CA PRO A 89 12.08 5.44 -9.51
C PRO A 89 12.26 3.93 -9.27
N LEU A 90 11.50 3.34 -8.36
CA LEU A 90 11.60 1.91 -8.01
C LEU A 90 10.64 1.04 -8.84
N ILE A 91 9.72 1.64 -9.59
CA ILE A 91 8.70 0.92 -10.35
C ILE A 91 9.11 0.83 -11.82
N ASP A 92 9.11 -0.39 -12.36
CA ASP A 92 9.18 -0.59 -13.80
C ASP A 92 7.79 -0.44 -14.44
N PHE A 93 7.43 0.80 -14.79
CA PHE A 93 6.14 1.09 -15.41
C PHE A 93 5.96 0.44 -16.79
N SER A 94 7.06 0.07 -17.48
CA SER A 94 6.98 -0.48 -18.84
C SER A 94 6.32 -1.87 -18.86
N VAL A 95 6.51 -2.62 -17.78
CA VAL A 95 5.97 -3.98 -17.60
C VAL A 95 4.85 -4.04 -16.56
N SER A 96 4.75 -3.06 -15.67
CA SER A 96 3.65 -2.95 -14.68
C SER A 96 2.28 -2.94 -15.35
N LYS A 97 1.27 -3.55 -14.70
CA LYS A 97 -0.09 -3.69 -15.26
C LYS A 97 -1.17 -3.39 -14.24
N ILE A 98 -2.28 -2.88 -14.76
CA ILE A 98 -3.54 -2.74 -14.02
C ILE A 98 -4.58 -3.58 -14.76
N PHE A 99 -5.29 -4.41 -14.02
CA PHE A 99 -6.39 -5.23 -14.52
C PHE A 99 -7.71 -4.80 -13.88
N GLY A 100 -8.82 -5.09 -14.57
CA GLY A 100 -10.15 -4.75 -14.08
C GLY A 100 -10.51 -3.27 -14.26
N PHE A 101 -10.14 -2.68 -15.41
CA PHE A 101 -10.48 -1.29 -15.74
C PHE A 101 -11.99 -1.02 -15.65
N GLU A 102 -12.84 -1.99 -16.03
CA GLU A 102 -14.30 -1.87 -15.89
C GLU A 102 -14.72 -1.64 -14.42
N SER A 103 -14.10 -2.35 -13.47
CA SER A 103 -14.33 -2.13 -12.04
C SER A 103 -13.82 -0.77 -11.59
N VAL A 104 -12.66 -0.32 -12.09
CA VAL A 104 -12.12 1.01 -11.78
C VAL A 104 -13.07 2.11 -12.26
N GLU A 105 -13.59 2.01 -13.47
CA GLU A 105 -14.58 2.95 -14.00
C GLU A 105 -15.88 2.95 -13.18
N GLN A 106 -16.33 1.77 -12.76
CA GLN A 106 -17.52 1.65 -11.91
C GLN A 106 -17.31 2.28 -10.53
N ILE A 107 -16.14 2.05 -9.91
CA ILE A 107 -15.74 2.66 -8.64
C ILE A 107 -15.76 4.18 -8.77
N ILE A 108 -15.20 4.74 -9.84
CA ILE A 108 -15.20 6.20 -10.08
C ILE A 108 -16.64 6.73 -10.18
N LYS A 109 -17.50 6.07 -10.97
CA LYS A 109 -18.92 6.45 -11.13
C LYS A 109 -19.69 6.41 -9.81
N GLN A 110 -19.45 5.43 -8.95
CA GLN A 110 -20.08 5.32 -7.63
C GLN A 110 -19.62 6.46 -6.71
N LEU A 111 -18.31 6.74 -6.68
CA LEU A 111 -17.77 7.85 -5.88
C LEU A 111 -18.29 9.22 -6.35
N GLU A 112 -18.45 9.43 -7.66
CA GLU A 112 -19.04 10.65 -8.23
C GLU A 112 -20.52 10.85 -7.84
N LYS A 113 -21.25 9.77 -7.57
CA LYS A 113 -22.62 9.81 -7.01
C LYS A 113 -22.66 10.09 -5.50
N GLY A 114 -21.50 10.22 -4.86
CA GLY A 114 -21.38 10.34 -3.41
C GLY A 114 -21.58 9.01 -2.67
N GLU A 115 -21.52 7.87 -3.37
CA GLU A 115 -21.50 6.54 -2.76
C GLU A 115 -20.09 6.25 -2.22
N ASN A 116 -19.98 5.25 -1.34
CA ASN A 116 -18.71 4.82 -0.78
C ASN A 116 -18.20 3.55 -1.45
N VAL A 117 -16.90 3.35 -1.41
CA VAL A 117 -16.22 2.15 -1.90
C VAL A 117 -15.26 1.65 -0.83
N ILE A 118 -15.28 0.34 -0.56
CA ILE A 118 -14.32 -0.35 0.29
C ILE A 118 -13.54 -1.35 -0.55
N LEU A 119 -12.22 -1.14 -0.65
CA LEU A 119 -11.28 -2.02 -1.32
C LEU A 119 -10.73 -3.03 -0.31
N LEU A 120 -10.98 -4.32 -0.56
CA LEU A 120 -10.58 -5.43 0.27
C LEU A 120 -9.34 -6.09 -0.35
N ALA A 121 -8.17 -5.84 0.23
CA ALA A 121 -6.90 -6.14 -0.41
C ALA A 121 -5.97 -7.07 0.37
N ASN A 122 -5.05 -7.73 -0.33
CA ASN A 122 -3.79 -8.13 0.29
C ASN A 122 -2.90 -6.90 0.51
N HIS A 123 -1.79 -7.05 1.21
CA HIS A 123 -0.85 -5.98 1.53
C HIS A 123 0.55 -6.58 1.49
N GLN A 124 1.53 -5.97 0.84
CA GLN A 124 2.85 -6.58 0.68
C GLN A 124 3.98 -5.69 1.18
N THR A 125 3.89 -4.37 0.98
CA THR A 125 4.97 -3.44 1.32
C THR A 125 4.45 -2.21 2.07
N GLU A 126 5.30 -1.52 2.82
CA GLU A 126 4.94 -0.22 3.42
C GLU A 126 4.47 0.80 2.38
N PRO A 127 5.12 0.96 1.20
CA PRO A 127 4.70 1.92 0.18
C PRO A 127 3.54 1.47 -0.73
N ASP A 128 2.74 0.45 -0.37
CA ASP A 128 1.54 0.08 -1.15
C ASP A 128 0.62 1.28 -1.44
N PRO A 129 0.35 2.22 -0.51
CA PRO A 129 -0.43 3.43 -0.82
C PRO A 129 0.16 4.29 -1.94
N GLN A 130 1.49 4.45 -1.97
CA GLN A 130 2.20 5.18 -3.01
C GLN A 130 2.10 4.45 -4.35
N ILE A 131 2.29 3.14 -4.35
CA ILE A 131 2.23 2.31 -5.56
C ILE A 131 0.82 2.36 -6.18
N ILE A 132 -0.22 2.22 -5.36
CA ILE A 132 -1.62 2.33 -5.80
C ILE A 132 -1.85 3.69 -6.47
N SER A 133 -1.45 4.79 -5.84
CA SER A 133 -1.63 6.12 -6.43
C SER A 133 -0.83 6.31 -7.72
N LEU A 134 0.42 5.85 -7.77
CA LEU A 134 1.26 5.97 -8.98
C LEU A 134 0.67 5.23 -10.18
N LEU A 135 0.03 4.10 -9.95
CA LEU A 135 -0.64 3.35 -11.02
C LEU A 135 -1.99 3.98 -11.42
N LEU A 136 -2.67 4.67 -10.50
CA LEU A 136 -3.97 5.30 -10.78
C LEU A 136 -3.90 6.77 -11.23
N GLU A 137 -2.77 7.46 -11.06
CA GLU A 137 -2.68 8.92 -11.25
C GLU A 137 -3.05 9.39 -12.66
N ASN A 138 -2.76 8.59 -13.69
CA ASN A 138 -3.12 8.89 -15.08
C ASN A 138 -4.51 8.37 -15.48
N ILE A 139 -5.19 7.66 -14.58
CA ILE A 139 -6.55 7.15 -14.79
C ILE A 139 -7.56 8.09 -14.11
N ASN A 140 -7.36 8.36 -12.82
CA ASN A 140 -8.19 9.28 -12.05
C ASN A 140 -7.41 9.84 -10.85
N GLU A 141 -7.02 11.10 -10.94
CA GLU A 141 -6.24 11.80 -9.90
C GLU A 141 -6.98 11.87 -8.55
N SER A 142 -8.31 12.02 -8.58
CA SER A 142 -9.12 12.08 -7.36
C SER A 142 -9.09 10.75 -6.61
N LEU A 143 -9.34 9.62 -7.30
CA LEU A 143 -9.24 8.29 -6.73
C LEU A 143 -7.82 8.03 -6.19
N ALA A 144 -6.79 8.40 -6.96
CA ALA A 144 -5.40 8.20 -6.57
C ALA A 144 -5.02 8.99 -5.31
N SER A 145 -5.49 10.23 -5.16
CA SER A 145 -5.06 11.15 -4.09
C SER A 145 -5.97 11.17 -2.86
N GLN A 146 -7.26 10.82 -3.02
CA GLN A 146 -8.27 10.91 -1.95
C GLN A 146 -8.53 9.58 -1.24
N MET A 147 -8.00 8.46 -1.74
CA MET A 147 -8.14 7.16 -1.10
C MET A 147 -7.66 7.20 0.36
N ILE A 148 -8.44 6.59 1.25
CA ILE A 148 -8.18 6.50 2.69
C ILE A 148 -7.62 5.12 2.98
N PHE A 149 -6.46 5.03 3.61
CA PHE A 149 -5.81 3.76 3.94
C PHE A 149 -5.99 3.43 5.41
N VAL A 150 -6.52 2.25 5.72
CA VAL A 150 -6.54 1.73 7.09
C VAL A 150 -5.12 1.30 7.45
N ALA A 151 -4.46 2.07 8.32
CA ALA A 151 -3.04 1.95 8.60
C ALA A 151 -2.75 1.50 10.03
N GLY A 152 -1.78 0.59 10.16
CA GLY A 152 -1.31 0.10 11.45
C GLY A 152 -0.33 1.04 12.13
N HIS A 153 -0.17 0.88 13.45
CA HIS A 153 0.74 1.68 14.28
C HIS A 153 2.19 1.81 13.76
N ARG A 154 2.72 0.80 13.04
CA ARG A 154 4.13 0.81 12.61
C ARG A 154 4.45 1.99 11.69
N VAL A 155 3.64 2.21 10.66
CA VAL A 155 3.89 3.26 9.65
C VAL A 155 3.63 4.68 10.17
N VAL A 156 3.03 4.80 11.36
CA VAL A 156 2.77 6.07 12.05
C VAL A 156 3.70 6.30 13.25
N SER A 157 4.69 5.42 13.45
CA SER A 157 5.64 5.51 14.58
C SER A 157 7.10 5.29 14.19
N ASP A 158 7.38 4.64 13.06
CA ASP A 158 8.73 4.51 12.53
C ASP A 158 9.17 5.81 11.83
N PRO A 159 10.22 6.51 12.29
CA PRO A 159 10.70 7.74 11.68
C PRO A 159 10.99 7.64 10.17
N LEU A 160 11.35 6.46 9.66
CA LEU A 160 11.58 6.23 8.23
C LEU A 160 10.28 6.16 7.42
N ALA A 161 9.17 5.76 8.04
CA ALA A 161 7.87 5.63 7.39
C ALA A 161 7.00 6.89 7.53
N ILE A 162 7.15 7.63 8.64
CA ILE A 162 6.30 8.79 8.95
C ILE A 162 6.23 9.82 7.81
N PRO A 163 7.34 10.25 7.17
CA PRO A 163 7.27 11.20 6.06
C PRO A 163 6.38 10.72 4.90
N MET A 164 6.42 9.42 4.59
CA MET A 164 5.60 8.80 3.55
C MET A 164 4.12 8.72 3.99
N SER A 165 3.87 8.42 5.27
CA SER A 165 2.53 8.36 5.87
C SER A 165 1.86 9.73 6.00
N MET A 166 2.63 10.79 6.30
CA MET A 166 2.12 12.17 6.36
C MET A 166 1.49 12.61 5.04
N GLY A 167 1.94 12.06 3.92
CA GLY A 167 1.40 12.30 2.59
C GLY A 167 0.12 11.53 2.25
N ARG A 168 -0.47 10.76 3.16
CA ARG A 168 -1.63 9.89 2.88
C ARG A 168 -2.83 10.25 3.73
N ASN A 169 -4.03 9.89 3.28
CA ASN A 169 -5.21 9.92 4.14
C ASN A 169 -5.27 8.59 4.89
N LEU A 170 -5.26 8.60 6.22
CA LEU A 170 -5.12 7.39 7.02
C LEU A 170 -6.22 7.27 8.07
N LEU A 171 -6.78 6.07 8.22
CA LEU A 171 -7.48 5.67 9.44
C LEU A 171 -6.49 4.89 10.31
N CYS A 172 -6.02 5.54 11.38
CA CYS A 172 -4.93 5.03 12.21
C CYS A 172 -5.48 4.05 13.25
N ILE A 173 -5.06 2.79 13.18
CA ILE A 173 -5.48 1.72 14.09
C ILE A 173 -4.30 0.94 14.68
N TYR A 174 -4.50 0.40 15.86
CA TYR A 174 -3.66 -0.68 16.40
C TYR A 174 -4.12 -2.00 15.83
N SER A 175 -3.26 -2.71 15.10
CA SER A 175 -3.60 -4.04 14.58
C SER A 175 -3.81 -5.04 15.72
N LYS A 176 -4.62 -6.08 15.47
CA LYS A 176 -4.85 -7.17 16.44
C LYS A 176 -3.53 -7.78 16.94
N LYS A 177 -2.50 -7.85 16.08
CA LYS A 177 -1.16 -8.37 16.39
C LYS A 177 -0.42 -7.55 17.46
N HIS A 178 -0.74 -6.26 17.61
CA HIS A 178 -0.04 -5.34 18.51
C HIS A 178 -0.94 -4.67 19.57
N ILE A 179 -2.23 -5.00 19.60
CA ILE A 179 -3.18 -4.38 20.55
C ILE A 179 -2.96 -4.83 22.00
N ALA A 180 -2.49 -6.08 22.19
CA ALA A 180 -2.28 -6.66 23.51
C ALA A 180 -0.89 -6.37 24.11
N HIS A 181 0.02 -5.77 23.34
CA HIS A 181 1.41 -5.55 23.74
C HIS A 181 1.83 -4.08 23.57
N PRO A 182 2.35 -3.42 24.61
CA PRO A 182 2.48 -3.95 25.97
C PRO A 182 1.11 -3.91 26.70
N PRO A 183 0.84 -4.85 27.64
CA PRO A 183 -0.50 -5.03 28.23
C PRO A 183 -1.09 -3.80 28.90
N GLU A 184 -0.26 -2.98 29.53
CA GLU A 184 -0.64 -1.75 30.23
C GLU A 184 -1.22 -0.69 29.28
N LYS A 185 -0.88 -0.73 27.99
CA LYS A 185 -1.43 0.17 26.95
C LYS A 185 -2.66 -0.41 26.25
N LYS A 186 -3.09 -1.62 26.58
CA LYS A 186 -4.18 -2.31 25.87
C LYS A 186 -5.49 -1.53 25.91
N ALA A 187 -5.88 -1.01 27.08
CA ALA A 187 -7.13 -0.26 27.23
C ALA A 187 -7.15 1.02 26.38
N GLU A 188 -6.04 1.76 26.39
CA GLU A 188 -5.85 2.95 25.56
C GLU A 188 -5.94 2.62 24.06
N LYS A 189 -5.24 1.57 23.61
CA LYS A 189 -5.26 1.11 22.21
C LYS A 189 -6.65 0.67 21.74
N VAL A 190 -7.39 -0.02 22.61
CA VAL A 190 -8.78 -0.42 22.33
C VAL A 190 -9.67 0.82 22.21
N SER A 191 -9.55 1.77 23.15
CA SER A 191 -10.30 3.03 23.10
C SER A 191 -9.97 3.85 21.84
N HIS A 192 -8.70 3.91 21.46
CA HIS A 192 -8.26 4.53 20.20
C HIS A 192 -8.96 3.91 19.00
N ASN A 193 -8.90 2.58 18.85
CA ASN A 193 -9.55 1.89 17.74
C ASN A 193 -11.07 2.12 17.73
N GLN A 194 -11.74 2.13 18.88
CA GLN A 194 -13.18 2.44 18.96
C GLN A 194 -13.49 3.84 18.43
N ARG A 195 -12.67 4.84 18.78
CA ARG A 195 -12.81 6.20 18.22
C ARG A 195 -12.55 6.22 16.71
N THR A 196 -11.53 5.52 16.23
CA THR A 196 -11.26 5.40 14.79
C THR A 196 -12.43 4.75 14.05
N MET A 197 -13.05 3.71 14.60
CA MET A 197 -14.24 3.09 13.99
C MET A 197 -15.44 4.04 13.98
N LYS A 198 -15.67 4.80 15.06
CA LYS A 198 -16.69 5.85 15.05
C LYS A 198 -16.42 6.87 13.94
N LYS A 199 -15.16 7.30 13.79
CA LYS A 199 -14.77 8.24 12.73
C LYS A 199 -15.00 7.67 11.34
N MET A 200 -14.74 6.38 11.14
CA MET A 200 -15.02 5.69 9.88
C MET A 200 -16.53 5.64 9.58
N SER A 201 -17.39 5.39 10.57
CA SER A 201 -18.85 5.50 10.40
C SER A 201 -19.26 6.91 9.97
N GLU A 202 -18.72 7.96 10.61
CA GLU A 202 -18.98 9.35 10.20
C GLU A 202 -18.55 9.62 8.76
N LEU A 203 -17.40 9.08 8.33
CA LEU A 203 -16.90 9.23 6.97
C LEU A 203 -17.80 8.53 5.95
N LEU A 204 -18.25 7.30 6.24
CA LEU A 204 -19.18 6.57 5.38
C LEU A 204 -20.55 7.26 5.30
N SER A 205 -21.05 7.77 6.43
CA SER A 205 -22.27 8.59 6.46
C SER A 205 -22.14 9.91 5.69
N ALA A 206 -20.93 10.46 5.54
CA ALA A 206 -20.71 11.65 4.72
C ALA A 206 -20.68 11.36 3.20
N GLY A 207 -20.52 10.09 2.80
CA GLY A 207 -20.46 9.69 1.39
C GLY A 207 -19.16 10.05 0.67
N GLY A 208 -19.02 9.51 -0.54
CA GLY A 208 -17.92 9.82 -1.47
C GLY A 208 -16.55 9.33 -1.01
N ARG A 209 -16.47 8.27 -0.19
CA ARG A 209 -15.21 7.77 0.37
C ARG A 209 -14.77 6.47 -0.30
N CYS A 210 -13.52 6.43 -0.73
CA CYS A 210 -12.83 5.19 -1.08
C CYS A 210 -11.89 4.79 0.07
N ILE A 211 -12.13 3.64 0.68
CA ILE A 211 -11.34 3.13 1.81
C ILE A 211 -10.64 1.84 1.40
N TYR A 212 -9.31 1.84 1.46
CA TYR A 212 -8.48 0.65 1.36
C TYR A 212 -8.31 -0.01 2.72
N VAL A 213 -8.52 -1.32 2.78
CA VAL A 213 -8.18 -2.13 3.94
C VAL A 213 -7.55 -3.46 3.52
N ALA A 214 -6.55 -3.89 4.28
CA ALA A 214 -6.02 -5.24 4.24
C ALA A 214 -6.57 -6.07 5.41
N PRO A 215 -7.59 -6.93 5.19
CA PRO A 215 -8.25 -7.63 6.29
C PRO A 215 -7.34 -8.60 7.05
N SER A 216 -6.26 -9.07 6.44
CA SER A 216 -5.22 -9.87 7.10
C SER A 216 -4.52 -9.14 8.25
N GLY A 217 -4.58 -7.80 8.29
CA GLY A 217 -3.99 -6.96 9.31
C GLY A 217 -2.46 -6.86 9.25
N GLY A 218 -1.83 -7.29 8.16
CA GLY A 218 -0.39 -7.14 7.95
C GLY A 218 0.06 -7.54 6.56
N ARG A 219 1.36 -7.29 6.28
CA ARG A 219 1.98 -7.62 5.00
C ARG A 219 2.05 -9.14 4.77
N ASP A 220 2.00 -9.57 3.52
CA ASP A 220 2.30 -10.92 3.03
C ASP A 220 3.74 -11.33 3.38
N ARG A 221 4.01 -12.63 3.41
CA ARG A 221 5.32 -13.15 3.82
C ARG A 221 5.80 -14.25 2.90
N GLN A 222 7.11 -14.30 2.74
CA GLN A 222 7.77 -15.40 2.07
C GLN A 222 7.73 -16.64 2.96
N ASN A 223 7.30 -17.78 2.41
CA ASN A 223 7.31 -19.08 3.06
C ASN A 223 8.72 -19.71 3.03
N SER A 224 8.87 -20.90 3.61
CA SER A 224 10.17 -21.63 3.65
C SER A 224 10.70 -22.03 2.27
N GLU A 225 9.84 -22.11 1.26
CA GLU A 225 10.18 -22.45 -0.12
C GLU A 225 10.57 -21.22 -0.95
N GLY A 226 10.51 -20.02 -0.36
CA GLY A 226 10.82 -18.79 -1.03
C GLY A 226 9.66 -18.17 -1.81
N GLN A 227 8.46 -18.74 -1.74
CA GLN A 227 7.26 -18.21 -2.40
C GLN A 227 6.52 -17.24 -1.49
N ILE A 228 5.84 -16.25 -2.06
CA ILE A 228 5.05 -15.28 -1.30
C ILE A 228 3.68 -15.87 -0.99
N ASP A 229 3.38 -16.04 0.30
CA ASP A 229 2.10 -16.49 0.80
C ASP A 229 1.18 -15.28 1.07
N ILE A 230 0.01 -15.30 0.45
CA ILE A 230 -0.99 -14.24 0.62
C ILE A 230 -1.73 -14.46 1.93
N SER A 231 -1.58 -13.51 2.84
CA SER A 231 -2.11 -13.66 4.19
C SER A 231 -3.63 -13.81 4.19
N GLN A 232 -4.13 -14.83 4.88
CA GLN A 232 -5.56 -15.09 5.02
C GLN A 232 -6.30 -13.87 5.60
N PHE A 233 -7.49 -13.61 5.06
CA PHE A 233 -8.33 -12.51 5.50
C PHE A 233 -9.03 -12.84 6.82
N ASP A 234 -9.03 -11.88 7.75
CA ASP A 234 -9.75 -12.01 9.01
C ASP A 234 -11.26 -11.84 8.79
N PRO A 235 -12.08 -12.89 9.01
CA PRO A 235 -13.52 -12.82 8.78
C PRO A 235 -14.22 -11.79 9.68
N GLN A 236 -13.68 -11.51 10.87
CA GLN A 236 -14.27 -10.51 11.75
C GLN A 236 -13.94 -9.09 11.31
N SER A 237 -12.76 -8.87 10.70
CA SER A 237 -12.42 -7.57 10.12
C SER A 237 -13.37 -7.24 8.97
N LEU A 238 -13.53 -8.18 8.03
CA LEU A 238 -14.45 -8.03 6.88
C LEU A 238 -15.89 -7.80 7.31
N GLU A 239 -16.39 -8.60 8.27
CA GLU A 239 -17.73 -8.43 8.80
C GLU A 239 -17.96 -7.04 9.38
N MET A 240 -16.97 -6.50 10.11
CA MET A 240 -17.08 -5.17 10.71
C MET A 240 -17.26 -4.09 9.64
N PHE A 241 -16.45 -4.07 8.57
CA PHE A 241 -16.62 -3.11 7.48
C PHE A 241 -18.00 -3.24 6.83
N TRP A 242 -18.46 -4.48 6.61
CA TRP A 242 -19.77 -4.74 6.04
C TRP A 242 -20.93 -4.26 6.92
N LEU A 243 -20.87 -4.51 8.23
CA LEU A 243 -21.89 -4.03 9.16
C LEU A 243 -21.90 -2.50 9.26
N MET A 244 -20.73 -1.86 9.26
CA MET A 244 -20.64 -0.41 9.28
C MET A 244 -21.20 0.21 8.00
N ALA A 245 -20.92 -0.40 6.84
CA ALA A 245 -21.51 -0.03 5.56
C ALA A 245 -23.05 -0.12 5.57
N LYS A 246 -23.63 -1.16 6.19
CA LYS A 246 -25.09 -1.31 6.33
C LYS A 246 -25.75 -0.22 7.17
N HIS A 247 -24.98 0.45 8.03
CA HIS A 247 -25.45 1.54 8.88
C HIS A 247 -25.06 2.93 8.36
N ALA A 248 -24.39 3.01 7.21
CA ALA A 248 -24.03 4.29 6.59
C ALA A 248 -25.24 4.90 5.88
N ASP A 249 -25.28 6.23 5.82
CA ASP A 249 -26.34 6.98 5.15
C ASP A 249 -26.24 6.93 3.61
N HIS A 250 -25.06 6.56 3.09
CA HIS A 250 -24.79 6.42 1.67
C HIS A 250 -24.49 4.95 1.30
N PRO A 251 -24.92 4.48 0.12
CA PRO A 251 -24.57 3.15 -0.39
C PRO A 251 -23.05 2.92 -0.32
N THR A 252 -22.65 1.70 0.03
CA THR A 252 -21.23 1.34 0.15
C THR A 252 -20.97 0.05 -0.60
N HIS A 253 -20.06 0.12 -1.57
CA HIS A 253 -19.73 -0.95 -2.50
C HIS A 253 -18.42 -1.64 -2.10
N PHE A 254 -18.30 -2.93 -2.37
CA PHE A 254 -17.14 -3.73 -1.97
C PHE A 254 -16.46 -4.33 -3.19
N TYR A 255 -15.16 -4.09 -3.32
CA TYR A 255 -14.35 -4.62 -4.42
C TYR A 255 -13.09 -5.30 -3.88
N PRO A 256 -12.72 -6.48 -4.38
CA PRO A 256 -11.42 -7.07 -4.08
C PRO A 256 -10.34 -6.31 -4.85
N LEU A 257 -9.23 -6.01 -4.19
CA LEU A 257 -8.05 -5.43 -4.81
C LEU A 257 -6.85 -6.36 -4.60
N SER A 258 -6.17 -6.74 -5.66
CA SER A 258 -4.99 -7.60 -5.60
C SER A 258 -3.74 -6.80 -5.91
N LEU A 259 -2.71 -6.97 -5.10
CA LEU A 259 -1.42 -6.28 -5.18
C LEU A 259 -0.30 -7.29 -5.44
N LYS A 260 0.51 -7.04 -6.48
CA LYS A 260 1.88 -7.57 -6.56
C LYS A 260 2.87 -6.42 -6.47
N THR A 261 3.37 -6.20 -5.26
CA THR A 261 4.29 -5.13 -4.90
C THR A 261 5.45 -5.60 -4.03
N TYR A 262 5.41 -6.85 -3.52
CA TYR A 262 6.34 -7.40 -2.53
C TYR A 262 7.81 -7.12 -2.84
N ASP A 263 8.22 -7.38 -4.08
CA ASP A 263 9.62 -7.30 -4.50
C ASP A 263 10.19 -5.87 -4.44
N LEU A 264 9.36 -4.83 -4.46
CA LEU A 264 9.80 -3.43 -4.51
C LEU A 264 10.50 -3.03 -3.22
N MET A 265 9.88 -3.35 -2.07
CA MET A 265 10.39 -3.10 -0.73
C MET A 265 9.91 -4.19 0.23
N PRO A 266 10.49 -5.40 0.17
CA PRO A 266 9.99 -6.56 0.88
C PRO A 266 10.13 -6.42 2.41
N PRO A 267 9.14 -6.90 3.19
CA PRO A 267 9.28 -7.02 4.63
C PRO A 267 10.37 -8.04 5.01
N PRO A 268 11.00 -7.92 6.18
CA PRO A 268 11.76 -8.99 6.80
C PRO A 268 10.94 -10.26 6.92
N ARG A 269 11.66 -11.39 6.89
CA ARG A 269 11.08 -12.73 7.00
C ARG A 269 10.28 -12.92 8.29
N GLN A 270 10.69 -12.27 9.38
CA GLN A 270 10.00 -12.33 10.68
C GLN A 270 9.40 -10.97 11.02
N VAL A 271 8.33 -10.98 11.82
CA VAL A 271 7.75 -9.74 12.35
C VAL A 271 8.69 -9.21 13.44
N GLU A 272 9.45 -8.17 13.10
CA GLU A 272 10.31 -7.48 14.06
C GLU A 272 9.46 -6.69 15.06
N LYS A 273 9.77 -6.86 16.36
CA LYS A 273 9.06 -6.19 17.46
C LYS A 273 9.54 -4.75 17.70
N GLU A 274 10.77 -4.45 17.29
CA GLU A 274 11.41 -3.15 17.45
C GLU A 274 11.25 -2.27 16.20
N LEU A 275 11.38 -0.96 16.38
CA LEU A 275 11.41 0.02 15.29
C LEU A 275 12.76 -0.03 14.58
N GLY A 276 12.81 0.38 13.30
CA GLY A 276 14.04 0.32 12.50
C GLY A 276 14.21 -0.99 11.73
N GLU A 277 13.13 -1.46 11.10
CA GLU A 277 13.19 -2.62 10.22
C GLU A 277 14.12 -2.40 9.03
N LYS A 278 14.86 -3.45 8.66
CA LYS A 278 15.71 -3.42 7.47
C LYS A 278 14.87 -3.10 6.24
N ARG A 279 15.33 -2.10 5.48
CA ARG A 279 14.70 -1.65 4.23
C ARG A 279 15.66 -1.89 3.07
N LEU A 280 15.19 -2.65 2.10
CA LEU A 280 15.88 -2.87 0.83
C LEU A 280 14.94 -2.46 -0.29
N ALA A 281 15.42 -1.63 -1.21
CA ALA A 281 14.67 -1.25 -2.40
C ALA A 281 15.18 -2.00 -3.63
N HIS A 282 14.25 -2.41 -4.49
CA HIS A 282 14.54 -2.99 -5.79
C HIS A 282 13.77 -2.26 -6.88
N PHE A 283 14.31 -2.29 -8.10
CA PHE A 283 13.58 -1.89 -9.30
C PHE A 283 12.82 -3.09 -9.84
N THR A 284 11.49 -3.03 -9.87
CA THR A 284 10.65 -4.18 -10.20
C THR A 284 9.33 -3.75 -10.84
N PRO A 285 8.71 -4.58 -11.70
CA PRO A 285 7.30 -4.43 -12.02
C PRO A 285 6.43 -4.50 -10.77
N VAL A 286 5.31 -3.77 -10.83
CA VAL A 286 4.20 -3.91 -9.88
C VAL A 286 2.87 -4.07 -10.61
N HIS A 287 1.93 -4.77 -9.99
CA HIS A 287 0.63 -5.03 -10.61
C HIS A 287 -0.53 -4.81 -9.66
N LEU A 288 -1.65 -4.34 -10.21
CA LEU A 288 -2.93 -4.22 -9.53
C LEU A 288 -4.00 -4.97 -10.31
N ALA A 289 -4.94 -5.59 -9.60
CA ALA A 289 -6.20 -6.05 -10.20
C ALA A 289 -7.37 -5.63 -9.33
N PHE A 290 -8.32 -4.90 -9.92
CA PHE A 290 -9.60 -4.60 -9.32
C PHE A 290 -10.59 -5.67 -9.79
N GLY A 291 -11.02 -6.56 -8.90
CA GLY A 291 -12.04 -7.55 -9.27
C GLY A 291 -13.43 -6.93 -9.37
N PRO A 292 -14.47 -7.71 -9.75
CA PRO A 292 -15.84 -7.22 -9.82
C PRO A 292 -16.40 -6.87 -8.43
N GLU A 293 -17.48 -6.09 -8.40
CA GLU A 293 -18.21 -5.79 -7.16
C GLU A 293 -18.71 -7.08 -6.49
N ILE A 294 -18.60 -7.12 -5.17
CA ILE A 294 -19.03 -8.27 -4.36
C ILE A 294 -20.37 -7.96 -3.71
N ASP A 295 -21.38 -8.78 -4.01
CA ASP A 295 -22.58 -8.85 -3.17
C ASP A 295 -22.21 -9.55 -1.85
N MET A 296 -22.10 -8.75 -0.80
CA MET A 296 -21.71 -9.19 0.54
C MET A 296 -22.79 -10.05 1.23
N ASP A 297 -24.03 -10.02 0.73
CA ASP A 297 -25.12 -10.87 1.15
C ASP A 297 -25.23 -12.14 0.27
N ASN A 298 -25.01 -12.07 -1.04
CA ASN A 298 -25.16 -13.24 -1.93
C ASN A 298 -23.92 -13.45 -2.82
N PHE A 299 -23.03 -14.33 -2.39
CA PHE A 299 -21.81 -14.68 -3.12
C PHE A 299 -21.71 -16.21 -3.34
N PRO A 300 -20.91 -16.69 -4.30
CA PRO A 300 -20.74 -18.11 -4.57
C PRO A 300 -20.41 -18.93 -3.32
N GLY A 301 -21.20 -19.96 -3.05
CA GLY A 301 -21.02 -20.84 -1.90
C GLY A 301 -21.62 -20.28 -0.59
N SER A 302 -22.35 -19.17 -0.64
CA SER A 302 -23.04 -18.61 0.53
C SER A 302 -24.43 -19.20 0.78
N GLU A 303 -24.92 -20.04 -0.14
CA GLU A 303 -26.25 -20.63 -0.13
C GLU A 303 -26.43 -21.57 1.07
N ASN A 304 -27.57 -21.47 1.75
CA ASN A 304 -27.94 -22.32 2.90
C ASN A 304 -26.95 -22.31 4.08
N LEU A 305 -26.00 -21.37 4.13
CA LEU A 305 -25.09 -21.22 5.26
C LEU A 305 -25.74 -20.42 6.39
N ASP A 306 -25.50 -20.85 7.63
CA ASP A 306 -25.80 -20.04 8.80
C ASP A 306 -24.92 -18.76 8.83
N LYS A 307 -25.34 -17.76 9.62
CA LYS A 307 -24.65 -16.46 9.67
C LYS A 307 -23.15 -16.56 10.00
N LYS A 308 -22.75 -17.50 10.87
CA LYS A 308 -21.35 -17.66 11.28
C LYS A 308 -20.53 -18.30 10.16
N SER A 309 -21.06 -19.36 9.54
CA SER A 309 -20.40 -20.03 8.41
C SER A 309 -20.29 -19.10 7.20
N LYS A 310 -21.34 -18.32 6.92
CA LYS A 310 -21.37 -17.33 5.84
C LYS A 310 -20.29 -16.26 6.01
N ARG A 311 -20.04 -15.79 7.24
CA ARG A 311 -18.95 -14.84 7.53
C ARG A 311 -17.58 -15.39 7.13
N ASN A 312 -17.28 -16.62 7.52
CA ASN A 312 -16.01 -17.26 7.18
C ASN A 312 -15.92 -17.50 5.67
N LYS A 313 -16.99 -18.00 5.04
CA LYS A 313 -17.01 -18.25 3.60
C LYS A 313 -16.84 -16.98 2.78
N ARG A 314 -17.37 -15.84 3.25
CA ARG A 314 -17.15 -14.54 2.61
C ARG A 314 -15.67 -14.16 2.58
N ALA A 315 -14.99 -14.33 3.71
CA ALA A 315 -13.57 -14.01 3.81
C ALA A 315 -12.73 -14.89 2.88
N GLU A 316 -13.02 -16.19 2.86
CA GLU A 316 -12.38 -17.15 1.97
C GLU A 316 -12.63 -16.79 0.50
N TYR A 317 -13.88 -16.55 0.09
CA TYR A 317 -14.23 -16.20 -1.29
C TYR A 317 -13.49 -14.96 -1.80
N ILE A 318 -13.46 -13.89 -1.00
CA ILE A 318 -12.78 -12.64 -1.38
C ILE A 318 -11.26 -12.85 -1.41
N TRP A 319 -10.71 -13.60 -0.45
CA TRP A 319 -9.30 -13.97 -0.43
C TRP A 319 -8.91 -14.83 -1.65
N GLU A 320 -9.76 -15.76 -2.07
CA GLU A 320 -9.55 -16.61 -3.26
C GLU A 320 -9.42 -15.77 -4.53
N ILE A 321 -10.27 -14.75 -4.71
CA ILE A 321 -10.15 -13.81 -5.85
C ILE A 321 -8.78 -13.11 -5.82
N VAL A 322 -8.39 -12.60 -4.65
CA VAL A 322 -7.11 -11.90 -4.48
C VAL A 322 -5.92 -12.82 -4.76
N HIS A 323 -5.99 -14.05 -4.26
CA HIS A 323 -4.96 -15.07 -4.45
C HIS A 323 -4.85 -15.51 -5.92
N GLN A 324 -5.98 -15.74 -6.60
CA GLN A 324 -5.99 -16.10 -8.03
C GLN A 324 -5.38 -15.00 -8.90
N ASN A 325 -5.75 -13.74 -8.66
CA ASN A 325 -5.14 -12.61 -9.35
C ASN A 325 -3.63 -12.52 -9.09
N TYR A 326 -3.20 -12.79 -7.85
CA TYR A 326 -1.77 -12.82 -7.51
C TYR A 326 -1.00 -13.91 -8.28
N GLN A 327 -1.59 -15.08 -8.44
CA GLN A 327 -1.01 -16.16 -9.26
C GLN A 327 -0.87 -15.74 -10.73
N LEU A 328 -1.85 -15.02 -11.27
CA LEU A 328 -1.77 -14.48 -12.64
C LEU A 328 -0.60 -13.50 -12.78
N PHE A 329 -0.38 -12.60 -11.81
CA PHE A 329 0.77 -11.69 -11.83
C PHE A 329 2.09 -12.44 -11.85
N THR A 330 2.22 -13.48 -11.02
CA THR A 330 3.44 -14.30 -10.96
C THR A 330 3.72 -15.01 -12.29
N ALA A 331 2.67 -15.40 -13.02
CA ALA A 331 2.81 -15.96 -14.36
C ALA A 331 3.26 -14.93 -15.41
N LEU A 332 2.91 -13.64 -15.26
CA LEU A 332 3.35 -12.56 -16.16
C LEU A 332 4.86 -12.28 -16.02
N ASP A 333 5.37 -12.34 -14.79
CA ASP A 333 6.78 -12.02 -14.49
C ASP A 333 7.73 -13.19 -14.78
N THR A 334 7.19 -14.39 -15.02
CA THR A 334 8.01 -15.52 -15.45
C THR A 334 8.42 -15.28 -16.91
N PRO A 335 9.73 -15.24 -17.24
CA PRO A 335 10.16 -15.10 -18.61
C PRO A 335 9.52 -16.19 -19.46
N GLN A 336 8.63 -15.83 -20.37
CA GLN A 336 8.13 -16.78 -21.36
C GLN A 336 9.37 -17.26 -22.12
N LYS A 337 9.75 -18.54 -21.95
CA LYS A 337 10.58 -19.21 -22.96
C LYS A 337 9.80 -19.05 -24.25
N ALA A 338 10.28 -18.20 -25.15
CA ALA A 338 9.66 -17.98 -26.44
C ALA A 338 9.39 -19.36 -27.06
N PRO A 339 8.14 -19.70 -27.44
CA PRO A 339 7.94 -20.76 -28.39
C PRO A 339 8.75 -20.37 -29.62
N ILE A 340 9.69 -21.22 -30.05
CA ILE A 340 10.28 -21.12 -31.38
C ILE A 340 9.13 -21.40 -32.35
N PHE A 341 8.43 -20.36 -32.76
CA PHE A 341 7.55 -20.37 -33.91
C PHE A 341 7.96 -19.20 -34.78
N GLU A 342 8.54 -19.55 -35.93
CA GLU A 342 8.81 -18.63 -37.03
C GLU A 342 7.52 -17.90 -37.41
N LEU A 343 7.42 -16.63 -37.02
CA LEU A 343 6.40 -15.74 -37.55
C LEU A 343 6.91 -15.19 -38.89
N ARG A 344 6.36 -15.74 -39.97
CA ARG A 344 6.46 -15.16 -41.31
C ARG A 344 5.96 -13.71 -41.25
N GLU A 345 6.81 -12.80 -41.73
CA GLU A 345 6.46 -11.41 -41.96
C GLU A 345 5.21 -11.28 -42.83
N LYS A 346 4.24 -10.48 -42.39
CA LYS A 346 3.48 -9.59 -43.27
C LYS A 346 2.75 -8.50 -42.48
N ALA A 347 2.84 -7.30 -43.05
CA ALA A 347 2.10 -6.07 -42.75
C ALA A 347 2.63 -5.17 -41.60
N ARG A 348 3.77 -4.53 -41.83
CA ARG A 348 4.00 -3.14 -41.39
C ARG A 348 3.46 -2.20 -42.48
N SER A 349 2.37 -1.48 -42.19
CA SER A 349 2.08 -0.21 -42.85
C SER A 349 1.14 0.63 -41.99
N SER A 350 1.55 1.88 -41.74
CA SER A 350 0.84 2.97 -41.02
C SER A 350 0.62 2.69 -39.53
N ILE A 351 1.14 3.47 -38.59
CA ILE A 351 0.91 4.91 -38.42
C ILE A 351 2.16 5.55 -37.79
N THR A 352 2.68 6.60 -38.44
CA THR A 352 3.69 7.51 -37.92
C THR A 352 3.05 8.85 -37.58
N GLY A 353 3.33 9.40 -36.39
CA GLY A 353 3.22 10.84 -36.09
C GLY A 353 2.76 11.16 -34.66
N PRO A 354 3.14 12.33 -34.10
CA PRO A 354 4.53 12.72 -33.85
C PRO A 354 4.79 13.06 -32.37
N CYS A 355 6.07 12.94 -32.01
CA CYS A 355 6.70 13.35 -30.76
C CYS A 355 6.62 14.88 -30.59
N PHE A 356 6.29 15.36 -29.38
CA PHE A 356 6.46 16.75 -28.99
C PHE A 356 7.59 16.88 -27.96
N ALA A 357 8.35 17.96 -28.17
CA ALA A 357 9.52 18.43 -27.44
C ALA A 357 9.21 18.94 -26.03
#